data_AF-A0A662Q2N1-F1
#
_entry.id   AF-A0A662Q2N1-F1
#
_cell.length_a   1.000
_cell.length_b   1.000
_cell.length_c   1.000
_cell.angle_alpha   90.00
_cell.angle_beta   90.00
_cell.angle_gamma   90.00
#
_symmetry.space_group_name_H-M   'P 1'
#
loop_
_entity.id
_entity.type
_entity.pdbx_description
1 polymer ?
#
loop_
_entity_poly.entity_id
_entity_poly.type
_entity_poly.pdbx_seq_one_letter_code
_entity_poly.pdbx_strand_id
1 'polypeptide(L)'
;MRRLTLTLILPLILSSLILLSLVSAQEQGITVIDDFGREVLIPHEPTRIVSTAPSITETLFALGLGDRVVGVTRYCNYPPDVLEKIGKGEITVIGGYTDPSLEKILELNPDLVIGHNLLNPEFVKKIEDAGIPIIVVKTSETIQGVYDDIKLIGKACWADDAASKLVEELRSKITFWEKQVEGFEKVKVAEIAWVNPLWVAGNGTYIHDIIEHAGGRNVFADKGWWASVSDEELVEKDPEYIIVPYKHGQELIYEGIMKMKEEGLIHGEVIQIDPDIISRPGPRVALLLEEVVKALHPEAWSKVYEVENLIAPRRAIVGDLITIYAQIRNPGMVAGEKLVELSVDGENISKTVELGSGEERLLNFTFVVERKGTYE
;
A
#
# COMPACT_ATOMS: atom_id res chain seq x y z
N MET A 1 38.57 72.17 31.04
CA MET A 1 38.64 71.87 29.58
C MET A 1 40.06 71.38 29.29
N ARG A 2 40.41 70.30 28.59
CA ARG A 2 39.77 69.25 27.76
C ARG A 2 40.79 68.06 27.77
N ARG A 3 40.40 66.88 28.25
CA ARG A 3 40.12 65.61 27.52
C ARG A 3 41.29 64.98 26.73
N LEU A 4 41.80 63.88 27.28
CA LEU A 4 42.57 62.81 26.63
C LEU A 4 41.73 62.08 25.57
N THR A 5 42.37 61.58 24.52
CA THR A 5 41.81 60.53 23.64
C THR A 5 42.82 59.41 23.45
N LEU A 6 42.51 58.25 24.06
CA LEU A 6 42.97 56.92 23.68
C LEU A 6 42.37 56.57 22.31
N THR A 7 43.16 56.05 21.37
CA THR A 7 42.61 55.29 20.22
C THR A 7 43.71 54.49 19.54
N LEU A 8 44.05 53.32 20.09
CA LEU A 8 44.90 52.34 19.40
C LEU A 8 44.77 50.92 20.00
N ILE A 9 43.54 50.41 20.17
CA ILE A 9 43.27 48.98 20.51
C ILE A 9 42.12 48.41 19.63
N LEU A 10 41.79 49.03 18.50
CA LEU A 10 40.62 48.62 17.70
C LEU A 10 40.87 47.65 16.51
N PRO A 11 42.09 47.36 15.99
CA PRO A 11 42.18 46.41 14.87
C PRO A 11 42.25 44.93 15.26
N LEU A 12 42.61 44.58 16.52
CA LEU A 12 42.86 43.17 16.89
C LEU A 12 41.59 42.40 17.30
N ILE A 13 40.55 43.10 17.77
CA ILE A 13 39.28 42.50 18.20
C ILE A 13 38.38 42.21 16.98
N LEU A 14 38.55 42.94 15.88
CA LEU A 14 37.76 42.73 14.67
C LEU A 14 38.22 41.50 13.87
N SER A 15 39.50 41.11 13.95
CA SER A 15 40.00 39.87 13.33
C SER A 15 39.64 38.61 14.12
N SER A 16 39.44 38.70 15.44
CA SER A 16 38.99 37.54 16.24
C SER A 16 37.47 37.32 16.15
N LEU A 17 36.68 38.37 15.87
CA LEU A 17 35.23 38.24 15.70
C LEU A 17 34.81 37.66 14.33
N ILE A 18 35.66 37.77 13.30
CA ILE A 18 35.39 37.17 11.98
C ILE A 18 35.79 35.69 11.94
N LEU A 19 36.67 35.23 12.86
CA LEU A 19 37.01 33.81 12.99
C LEU A 19 35.98 32.99 13.79
N LEU A 20 35.07 33.63 14.53
CA LEU A 20 34.04 32.95 15.32
C LEU A 20 32.67 32.79 14.61
N SER A 21 32.48 33.37 13.43
CA SER A 21 31.26 33.17 12.62
C SER A 21 31.37 32.05 11.58
N LEU A 22 32.48 31.30 11.60
CA LEU A 22 32.66 30.03 10.89
C LEU A 22 32.40 28.82 11.82
N VAL A 23 31.54 28.99 12.82
CA VAL A 23 30.80 27.84 13.34
C VAL A 23 29.87 27.44 12.21
N SER A 24 30.31 26.44 11.46
CA SER A 24 29.50 25.70 10.49
C SER A 24 28.06 25.65 10.99
N ALA A 25 27.12 26.12 10.17
CA ALA A 25 25.75 25.63 10.25
C ALA A 25 25.82 24.14 9.92
N GLN A 26 26.26 23.35 10.90
CA GLN A 26 26.21 21.92 10.85
C GLN A 26 24.72 21.63 10.82
N GLU A 27 24.21 21.21 9.66
CA GLU A 27 22.84 20.73 9.54
C GLU A 27 22.61 19.80 10.73
N GLN A 28 21.72 20.21 11.62
CA GLN A 28 21.36 19.37 12.75
C GLN A 28 20.67 18.16 12.15
N GLY A 29 21.32 17.01 12.24
CA GLY A 29 20.73 15.73 11.84
C GLY A 29 19.36 15.52 12.48
N ILE A 30 18.53 14.69 11.86
CA ILE A 30 17.21 14.34 12.39
C ILE A 30 17.36 13.15 13.34
N THR A 31 16.86 13.30 14.56
CA THR A 31 16.62 12.17 15.44
C THR A 31 15.20 11.65 15.24
N VAL A 32 15.08 10.35 14.96
CA VAL A 32 13.80 9.65 14.94
C VAL A 32 13.72 8.64 16.09
N ILE A 33 12.50 8.32 16.50
CA ILE A 33 12.23 7.24 17.43
C ILE A 33 11.63 6.11 16.58
N ASP A 34 12.29 4.97 16.54
CA ASP A 34 11.78 3.81 15.81
C ASP A 34 10.71 3.05 16.62
N ASP A 35 10.14 1.99 16.03
CA ASP A 35 9.05 1.24 16.66
C ASP A 35 9.44 0.50 17.94
N PHE A 36 10.74 0.36 18.20
CA PHE A 36 11.29 -0.21 19.43
C PHE A 36 11.60 0.86 20.48
N GLY A 37 11.27 2.13 20.21
CA GLY A 37 11.53 3.26 21.10
C GLY A 37 12.98 3.70 21.11
N ARG A 38 13.78 3.29 20.10
CA ARG A 38 15.21 3.64 20.02
C ARG A 38 15.35 5.00 19.37
N GLU A 39 16.10 5.89 20.00
CA GLU A 39 16.49 7.16 19.40
C GLU A 39 17.64 6.93 18.41
N VAL A 40 17.39 7.21 17.13
CA VAL A 40 18.38 7.05 16.06
C VAL A 40 18.66 8.42 15.46
N LEU A 41 19.91 8.89 15.62
CA LEU A 41 20.39 10.10 14.96
C LEU A 41 20.78 9.78 13.52
N ILE A 42 20.13 10.45 12.58
CA ILE A 42 20.49 10.43 11.18
C ILE A 42 21.21 11.76 10.90
N PRO A 43 22.51 11.74 10.59
CA PRO A 43 23.35 12.94 10.65
C PRO A 43 23.14 13.92 9.48
N HIS A 44 22.64 13.44 8.34
CA HIS A 44 22.38 14.22 7.13
C HIS A 44 21.29 13.51 6.30
N GLU A 45 20.75 14.21 5.30
CA GLU A 45 19.80 13.62 4.35
C GLU A 45 20.40 12.37 3.67
N PRO A 46 19.83 11.17 3.87
CA PRO A 46 20.37 9.93 3.30
C PRO A 46 20.30 9.93 1.78
N THR A 47 21.39 9.49 1.15
CA THR A 47 21.55 9.34 -0.30
C THR A 47 21.86 7.91 -0.73
N ARG A 48 22.18 7.02 0.22
CA ARG A 48 22.53 5.61 0.01
C ARG A 48 21.82 4.74 1.05
N ILE A 49 20.58 4.38 0.73
CA ILE A 49 19.66 3.68 1.61
C ILE A 49 19.68 2.17 1.31
N VAL A 50 19.79 1.36 2.35
CA VAL A 50 19.55 -0.09 2.26
C VAL A 50 18.20 -0.43 2.89
N SER A 51 17.37 -1.14 2.12
CA SER A 51 16.07 -1.64 2.57
C SER A 51 16.13 -3.14 2.83
N THR A 52 15.70 -3.58 4.02
CA THR A 52 15.78 -5.00 4.41
C THR A 52 14.44 -5.75 4.34
N ALA A 53 13.39 -5.18 3.75
CA ALA A 53 12.12 -5.85 3.53
C ALA A 53 11.35 -5.25 2.34
N PRO A 54 10.48 -6.03 1.67
CA PRO A 54 9.69 -5.53 0.56
C PRO A 54 8.81 -4.32 0.89
N SER A 55 8.08 -4.33 2.02
CA SER A 55 7.23 -3.19 2.43
C SER A 55 8.02 -1.88 2.54
N ILE A 56 9.24 -1.94 3.08
CA ILE A 56 10.14 -0.80 3.19
C ILE A 56 10.56 -0.31 1.80
N THR A 57 10.93 -1.23 0.89
CA THR A 57 11.32 -0.88 -0.48
C THR A 57 10.16 -0.19 -1.19
N GLU A 58 8.95 -0.73 -1.08
CA GLU A 58 7.76 -0.16 -1.70
C GLU A 58 7.46 1.25 -1.17
N THR A 59 7.61 1.47 0.14
CA THR A 59 7.49 2.79 0.75
C THR A 59 8.54 3.77 0.19
N LEU A 60 9.82 3.40 0.16
CA LEU A 60 10.88 4.27 -0.36
C LEU A 60 10.61 4.71 -1.81
N PHE A 61 10.17 3.78 -2.65
CA PHE A 61 9.83 4.10 -4.04
C PHE A 61 8.56 4.95 -4.15
N ALA A 62 7.53 4.69 -3.33
CA ALA A 62 6.32 5.51 -3.30
C ALA A 62 6.58 6.94 -2.83
N LEU A 63 7.61 7.15 -2.00
CA LEU A 63 8.09 8.47 -1.57
C LEU A 63 8.98 9.17 -2.61
N GLY A 64 9.25 8.55 -3.76
CA GLY A 64 10.12 9.10 -4.79
C GLY A 64 11.62 8.99 -4.47
N LEU A 65 12.00 8.08 -3.56
CA LEU A 65 13.38 7.91 -3.09
C LEU A 65 14.11 6.74 -3.76
N GLY A 66 13.55 6.16 -4.83
CA GLY A 66 14.09 4.97 -5.50
C GLY A 66 15.54 5.12 -5.97
N ASP A 67 15.95 6.32 -6.40
CA ASP A 67 17.33 6.61 -6.82
C ASP A 67 18.35 6.62 -5.66
N ARG A 68 17.86 6.71 -4.42
CA ARG A 68 18.70 6.67 -3.21
C ARG A 68 18.85 5.24 -2.68
N VAL A 69 18.08 4.30 -3.18
CA VAL A 69 18.14 2.90 -2.75
C VAL A 69 19.32 2.22 -3.43
N VAL A 70 20.22 1.62 -2.65
CA VAL A 70 21.42 0.92 -3.15
C VAL A 70 21.42 -0.56 -2.82
N GLY A 71 20.57 -1.01 -1.89
CA GLY A 71 20.46 -2.41 -1.50
C GLY A 71 19.03 -2.79 -1.12
N VAL A 72 18.59 -3.96 -1.60
CA VAL A 72 17.27 -4.52 -1.31
C VAL A 72 17.35 -6.04 -1.09
N THR A 73 16.32 -6.62 -0.48
CA THR A 73 16.22 -8.09 -0.38
C THR A 73 15.80 -8.73 -1.69
N ARG A 74 16.09 -10.02 -1.87
CA ARG A 74 15.69 -10.84 -3.02
C ARG A 74 14.18 -10.93 -3.25
N TYR A 75 13.38 -10.52 -2.26
CA TYR A 75 11.91 -10.53 -2.33
C TYR A 75 11.35 -9.18 -2.81
N CYS A 76 12.19 -8.14 -2.94
CA CYS A 76 11.76 -6.82 -3.38
C CYS A 76 11.60 -6.82 -4.90
N ASN A 77 10.36 -6.88 -5.35
CA ASN A 77 9.97 -7.04 -6.76
C ASN A 77 8.95 -5.98 -7.22
N TYR A 78 8.63 -5.01 -6.37
CA TYR A 78 7.69 -3.94 -6.64
C TYR A 78 8.21 -2.59 -6.08
N PRO A 79 8.02 -1.46 -6.78
CA PRO A 79 7.48 -1.36 -8.15
C PRO A 79 8.42 -2.01 -9.19
N PRO A 80 7.98 -2.19 -10.45
CA PRO A 80 8.82 -2.79 -11.50
C PRO A 80 10.19 -2.13 -11.67
N ASP A 81 10.29 -0.84 -11.37
CA ASP A 81 11.55 -0.08 -11.38
C ASP A 81 12.63 -0.68 -10.44
N VAL A 82 12.25 -1.34 -9.34
CA VAL A 82 13.20 -2.07 -8.48
C VAL A 82 13.95 -3.13 -9.27
N LEU A 83 13.23 -3.93 -10.07
CA LEU A 83 13.82 -4.99 -10.87
C LEU A 83 14.67 -4.44 -12.02
N GLU A 84 14.24 -3.33 -12.62
CA GLU A 84 15.02 -2.64 -13.65
C GLU A 84 16.36 -2.14 -13.09
N LYS A 85 16.35 -1.50 -11.92
CA LYS A 85 17.54 -1.02 -11.22
C LYS A 85 18.46 -2.15 -10.77
N ILE A 86 17.91 -3.28 -10.32
CA ILE A 86 18.70 -4.49 -10.05
C ILE A 86 19.36 -4.99 -11.35
N GLY A 87 18.62 -5.07 -12.45
CA GLY A 87 19.13 -5.52 -13.75
C GLY A 87 20.23 -4.62 -14.33
N LYS A 88 20.19 -3.32 -14.01
CA LYS A 88 21.25 -2.34 -14.36
C LYS A 88 22.44 -2.35 -13.39
N GLY A 89 22.35 -3.05 -12.27
CA GLY A 89 23.37 -3.05 -11.21
C GLY A 89 23.39 -1.78 -10.35
N GLU A 90 22.33 -0.97 -10.39
CA GLU A 90 22.17 0.21 -9.54
C GLU A 90 21.79 -0.17 -8.10
N ILE A 91 21.01 -1.26 -7.96
CA ILE A 91 20.60 -1.84 -6.67
C ILE A 91 21.21 -3.23 -6.51
N THR A 92 21.85 -3.48 -5.38
CA THR A 92 22.40 -4.79 -5.03
C THR A 92 21.42 -5.63 -4.22
N VAL A 93 21.28 -6.91 -4.57
CA VAL A 93 20.53 -7.88 -3.75
C VAL A 93 21.37 -8.32 -2.55
N ILE A 94 20.96 -7.89 -1.36
CA ILE A 94 21.71 -8.09 -0.10
C ILE A 94 21.42 -9.42 0.61
N GLY A 95 20.48 -10.23 0.12
CA GLY A 95 20.04 -11.47 0.79
C GLY A 95 18.52 -11.47 0.95
N GLY A 96 17.99 -12.12 1.98
CA GLY A 96 16.57 -12.09 2.33
C GLY A 96 16.31 -11.19 3.53
N TYR A 97 15.04 -11.16 3.96
CA TYR A 97 14.61 -10.34 5.10
C TYR A 97 14.96 -10.97 6.47
N THR A 98 15.31 -12.26 6.53
CA THR A 98 15.82 -12.95 7.74
C THR A 98 17.31 -13.28 7.69
N ASP A 99 17.93 -13.21 6.52
CA ASP A 99 19.31 -13.60 6.25
C ASP A 99 20.08 -12.59 5.36
N PRO A 100 20.04 -11.27 5.64
CA PRO A 100 20.84 -10.31 4.88
C PRO A 100 22.35 -10.51 5.11
N SER A 101 23.13 -10.24 4.07
CA SER A 101 24.60 -10.29 4.10
C SER A 101 25.16 -8.97 4.62
N LEU A 102 25.77 -9.02 5.81
CA LEU A 102 26.44 -7.86 6.40
C LEU A 102 27.56 -7.34 5.49
N GLU A 103 28.37 -8.23 4.92
CA GLU A 103 29.48 -7.90 4.02
C GLU A 103 28.99 -7.06 2.82
N LYS A 104 27.96 -7.54 2.11
CA LYS A 104 27.37 -6.80 0.99
C LYS A 104 26.85 -5.43 1.41
N ILE A 105 26.20 -5.34 2.58
CA ILE A 105 25.68 -4.06 3.06
C ILE A 105 26.82 -3.08 3.33
N LEU A 106 27.91 -3.53 3.97
CA LEU A 106 29.06 -2.68 4.25
C LEU A 106 29.77 -2.22 2.97
N GLU A 107 29.90 -3.08 1.96
CA GLU A 107 30.46 -2.74 0.65
C GLU A 107 29.67 -1.63 -0.07
N LEU A 108 28.36 -1.56 0.17
CA LEU A 108 27.51 -0.51 -0.38
C LEU A 108 27.74 0.86 0.28
N ASN A 109 28.49 0.95 1.39
CA ASN A 109 28.71 2.20 2.12
C ASN A 109 27.40 3.02 2.32
N PRO A 110 26.35 2.44 2.91
CA PRO A 110 25.08 3.14 3.11
C PRO A 110 25.21 4.22 4.19
N ASP A 111 24.42 5.28 4.05
CA ASP A 111 24.27 6.33 5.05
C ASP A 111 22.99 6.15 5.91
N LEU A 112 22.10 5.23 5.50
CA LEU A 112 20.97 4.76 6.31
C LEU A 112 20.63 3.30 5.97
N VAL A 113 20.36 2.49 6.99
CA VAL A 113 19.69 1.20 6.86
C VAL A 113 18.30 1.30 7.44
N ILE A 114 17.28 0.85 6.69
CA ILE A 114 15.93 0.70 7.21
C ILE A 114 15.68 -0.80 7.38
N GLY A 115 15.73 -1.22 8.64
CA GLY A 115 15.55 -2.58 9.12
C GLY A 115 14.08 -2.94 9.34
N HIS A 116 13.78 -4.24 9.31
CA HIS A 116 12.49 -4.79 9.71
C HIS A 116 12.65 -5.66 10.98
N ASN A 117 11.63 -5.77 11.82
CA ASN A 117 11.65 -6.56 13.07
C ASN A 117 11.96 -8.07 12.90
N LEU A 118 11.99 -8.58 11.66
CA LEU A 118 12.39 -9.95 11.31
C LEU A 118 13.92 -10.13 11.27
N LEU A 119 14.68 -9.02 11.30
CA LEU A 119 16.13 -9.06 11.43
C LEU A 119 16.54 -9.60 12.81
N ASN A 120 17.64 -10.34 12.83
CA ASN A 120 18.28 -10.71 14.08
C ASN A 120 18.78 -9.44 14.82
N PRO A 121 18.47 -9.25 16.12
CA PRO A 121 18.97 -8.13 16.91
C PRO A 121 20.51 -7.98 16.91
N GLU A 122 21.24 -9.09 16.88
CA GLU A 122 22.70 -9.07 16.73
C GLU A 122 23.15 -8.51 15.37
N PHE A 123 22.35 -8.71 14.32
CA PHE A 123 22.63 -8.12 13.01
C PHE A 123 22.45 -6.61 13.04
N VAL A 124 21.35 -6.13 13.63
CA VAL A 124 21.09 -4.69 13.83
C VAL A 124 22.26 -4.04 14.58
N LYS A 125 22.71 -4.65 15.68
CA LYS A 125 23.85 -4.16 16.45
C LYS A 125 25.15 -4.08 15.63
N LYS A 126 25.43 -5.06 14.75
CA LYS A 126 26.62 -5.02 13.89
C LYS A 126 26.61 -3.85 12.90
N ILE A 127 25.43 -3.45 12.42
CA ILE A 127 25.27 -2.26 11.58
C ILE A 127 25.56 -0.99 12.40
N GLU A 128 25.04 -0.91 13.63
CA GLU A 128 25.28 0.20 14.55
C GLU A 128 26.77 0.31 14.94
N ASP A 129 27.41 -0.81 15.27
CA ASP A 129 28.83 -0.90 15.61
C ASP A 129 29.74 -0.48 14.44
N ALA A 130 29.24 -0.58 13.20
CA ALA A 130 29.91 -0.08 11.99
C ALA A 130 29.72 1.44 11.77
N GLY A 131 28.97 2.12 12.65
CA GLY A 131 28.71 3.56 12.59
C GLY A 131 27.64 3.96 11.59
N ILE A 132 26.82 3.00 11.11
CA ILE A 132 25.75 3.24 10.14
C ILE A 132 24.42 3.39 10.91
N PRO A 133 23.68 4.52 10.73
CA PRO A 133 22.36 4.66 11.30
C PRO A 133 21.41 3.56 10.82
N ILE A 134 20.68 2.94 11.76
CA ILE A 134 19.67 1.93 11.45
C ILE A 134 18.38 2.15 12.25
N ILE A 135 17.29 2.43 11.54
CA ILE A 135 15.94 2.41 12.12
C ILE A 135 15.31 1.04 11.89
N VAL A 136 14.46 0.57 12.80
CA VAL A 136 13.76 -0.70 12.64
C VAL A 136 12.26 -0.49 12.72
N VAL A 137 11.55 -0.86 11.64
CA VAL A 137 10.08 -0.89 11.59
C VAL A 137 9.55 -2.27 11.93
N LYS A 138 8.37 -2.34 12.55
CA LYS A 138 7.67 -3.59 12.87
C LYS A 138 6.74 -3.99 11.72
N THR A 139 6.31 -5.24 11.75
CA THR A 139 5.14 -5.65 10.96
C THR A 139 3.95 -4.84 11.43
N SER A 140 3.45 -3.94 10.59
CA SER A 140 2.22 -3.21 10.87
C SER A 140 1.04 -4.14 11.05
N GLU A 141 0.25 -3.89 12.10
CA GLU A 141 -0.92 -4.68 12.50
C GLU A 141 -2.24 -4.07 12.01
N THR A 142 -2.21 -2.81 11.56
CA THR A 142 -3.38 -2.05 11.13
C THR A 142 -3.03 -1.14 9.95
N ILE A 143 -4.05 -0.67 9.23
CA ILE A 143 -3.96 0.37 8.20
C ILE A 143 -3.35 1.65 8.79
N GLN A 144 -3.69 2.00 10.04
CA GLN A 144 -3.09 3.15 10.71
C GLN A 144 -1.59 2.92 10.99
N GLY A 145 -1.19 1.71 11.38
CA GLY A 145 0.22 1.34 11.51
C GLY A 145 0.99 1.53 10.19
N VAL A 146 0.40 1.15 9.05
CA VAL A 146 1.01 1.38 7.73
C VAL A 146 1.28 2.88 7.49
N TYR A 147 0.35 3.75 7.90
CA TYR A 147 0.57 5.20 7.79
C TYR A 147 1.68 5.70 8.71
N ASP A 148 1.81 5.11 9.89
CA ASP A 148 2.84 5.47 10.86
C ASP A 148 4.24 5.01 10.36
N ASP A 149 4.33 3.82 9.77
CA ASP A 149 5.55 3.32 9.10
C ASP A 149 5.97 4.24 7.95
N ILE A 150 5.04 4.64 7.09
CA ILE A 150 5.30 5.57 5.97
C ILE A 150 5.85 6.90 6.49
N LYS A 151 5.27 7.44 7.58
CA LYS A 151 5.73 8.69 8.18
C LYS A 151 7.09 8.55 8.85
N LEU A 152 7.35 7.44 9.55
CA LEU A 152 8.64 7.18 10.17
C LEU A 152 9.74 7.09 9.10
N ILE A 153 9.51 6.31 8.04
CA ILE A 153 10.44 6.17 6.91
C ILE A 153 10.63 7.52 6.21
N GLY A 154 9.53 8.25 5.95
CA GLY A 154 9.58 9.59 5.35
C GLY A 154 10.44 10.56 6.15
N LYS A 155 10.19 10.68 7.44
CA LYS A 155 10.97 11.54 8.35
C LYS A 155 12.44 11.13 8.39
N ALA A 156 12.73 9.84 8.45
CA ALA A 156 14.11 9.34 8.44
C ALA A 156 14.86 9.68 7.14
N CYS A 157 14.13 9.94 6.05
CA CYS A 157 14.69 10.25 4.74
C CYS A 157 14.48 11.71 4.29
N TRP A 158 14.11 12.64 5.20
CA TRP A 158 13.80 14.05 4.87
C TRP A 158 12.68 14.19 3.82
N ALA A 159 11.74 13.24 3.83
CA ALA A 159 10.63 13.14 2.89
C ALA A 159 9.26 13.31 3.60
N ASP A 160 9.19 14.12 4.66
CA ASP A 160 7.97 14.33 5.47
C ASP A 160 6.77 14.79 4.63
N ASP A 161 6.99 15.72 3.69
CA ASP A 161 5.93 16.22 2.79
C ASP A 161 5.42 15.12 1.85
N ALA A 162 6.32 14.33 1.26
CA ALA A 162 5.97 13.22 0.38
C ALA A 162 5.22 12.12 1.15
N ALA A 163 5.66 11.82 2.38
CA ALA A 163 5.00 10.85 3.24
C ALA A 163 3.62 11.30 3.68
N SER A 164 3.46 12.58 4.04
CA SER A 164 2.17 13.14 4.42
C SER A 164 1.18 13.08 3.26
N LYS A 165 1.61 13.48 2.06
CA LYS A 165 0.80 13.40 0.85
C LYS A 165 0.40 11.96 0.52
N LEU A 166 1.34 11.02 0.57
CA LEU A 166 1.05 9.60 0.33
C LEU A 166 0.03 9.05 1.34
N VAL A 167 0.17 9.37 2.63
CA VAL A 167 -0.79 8.96 3.66
C VAL A 167 -2.18 9.55 3.42
N GLU A 168 -2.28 10.82 3.02
CA GLU A 168 -3.56 11.47 2.68
C GLU A 168 -4.24 10.81 1.47
N GLU A 169 -3.47 10.47 0.44
CA GLU A 169 -3.96 9.76 -0.74
C GLU A 169 -4.48 8.36 -0.38
N LEU A 170 -3.70 7.59 0.39
CA LEU A 170 -4.11 6.25 0.83
C LEU A 170 -5.35 6.32 1.72
N ARG A 171 -5.38 7.24 2.70
CA ARG A 171 -6.54 7.45 3.57
C ARG A 171 -7.79 7.79 2.78
N SER A 172 -7.68 8.64 1.78
CA SER A 172 -8.82 9.01 0.92
C SER A 172 -9.36 7.80 0.16
N LYS A 173 -8.49 6.92 -0.36
CA LYS A 173 -8.89 5.68 -1.04
C LYS A 173 -9.52 4.67 -0.09
N ILE A 174 -8.96 4.50 1.10
CA ILE A 174 -9.53 3.61 2.13
C ILE A 174 -10.93 4.09 2.53
N THR A 175 -11.07 5.38 2.86
CA THR A 175 -12.38 5.95 3.24
C THR A 175 -13.40 5.95 2.11
N PHE A 176 -12.96 6.02 0.86
CA PHE A 176 -13.86 5.81 -0.28
C PHE A 176 -14.51 4.43 -0.22
N TRP A 177 -13.72 3.37 0.00
CA TRP A 177 -14.19 1.99 0.05
C TRP A 177 -15.02 1.66 1.29
N GLU A 178 -14.61 2.16 2.45
CA GLU A 178 -15.40 2.03 3.70
C GLU A 178 -16.83 2.55 3.52
N LYS A 179 -16.99 3.69 2.82
CA LYS A 179 -18.32 4.26 2.54
C LYS A 179 -19.16 3.40 1.58
N GLN A 180 -18.52 2.66 0.66
CA GLN A 180 -19.27 1.80 -0.27
C GLN A 180 -19.89 0.59 0.43
N VAL A 181 -19.26 0.13 1.51
CA VAL A 181 -19.73 -1.02 2.31
C VAL A 181 -20.45 -0.59 3.59
N GLU A 182 -20.60 0.71 3.82
CA GLU A 182 -21.33 1.24 4.98
C GLU A 182 -22.81 0.86 4.88
N GLY A 183 -23.35 0.26 5.95
CA GLY A 183 -24.75 -0.18 6.03
C GLY A 183 -25.03 -1.57 5.46
N PHE A 184 -24.05 -2.24 4.85
CA PHE A 184 -24.14 -3.66 4.52
C PHE A 184 -24.00 -4.52 5.79
N GLU A 185 -24.66 -5.68 5.81
CA GLU A 185 -24.42 -6.65 6.87
C GLU A 185 -23.02 -7.25 6.71
N LYS A 186 -22.28 -7.37 7.81
CA LYS A 186 -20.94 -7.94 7.78
C LYS A 186 -20.98 -9.44 7.48
N VAL A 187 -20.38 -9.84 6.36
CA VAL A 187 -20.21 -11.24 5.94
C VAL A 187 -19.11 -11.93 6.75
N LYS A 188 -19.25 -13.22 7.03
CA LYS A 188 -18.24 -14.01 7.75
C LYS A 188 -17.05 -14.32 6.84
N VAL A 189 -15.85 -13.97 7.29
CA VAL A 189 -14.62 -14.16 6.53
C VAL A 189 -13.57 -14.88 7.38
N ALA A 190 -12.82 -15.79 6.76
CA ALA A 190 -11.57 -16.31 7.29
C ALA A 190 -10.44 -16.02 6.29
N GLU A 191 -9.23 -15.74 6.78
CA GLU A 191 -8.02 -15.87 5.98
C GLU A 191 -7.27 -17.13 6.43
N ILE A 192 -6.74 -17.88 5.46
CA ILE A 192 -5.90 -19.05 5.69
C ILE A 192 -4.51 -18.77 5.12
N ALA A 193 -3.55 -18.51 6.00
CA ALA A 193 -2.16 -18.24 5.65
C ALA A 193 -1.32 -19.51 5.43
N TRP A 194 -1.76 -20.65 5.96
CA TRP A 194 -1.08 -21.93 5.79
C TRP A 194 -2.02 -23.12 5.99
N VAL A 195 -1.66 -24.27 5.41
CA VAL A 195 -2.38 -25.55 5.57
C VAL A 195 -1.45 -26.62 6.12
N ASN A 196 -1.99 -27.54 6.93
CA ASN A 196 -1.24 -28.62 7.59
C ASN A 196 -0.09 -28.14 8.52
N PRO A 197 -0.40 -27.61 9.71
CA PRO A 197 -1.75 -27.33 10.23
C PRO A 197 -2.33 -26.02 9.65
N LEU A 198 -3.64 -25.80 9.81
CA LEU A 198 -4.25 -24.52 9.43
C LEU A 198 -3.67 -23.39 10.29
N TRP A 199 -3.27 -22.31 9.62
CA TRP A 199 -2.94 -21.03 10.25
C TRP A 199 -3.88 -19.96 9.73
N VAL A 200 -4.45 -19.19 10.66
CA VAL A 200 -5.46 -18.18 10.38
C VAL A 200 -5.06 -16.82 10.94
N ALA A 201 -5.51 -15.77 10.27
CA ALA A 201 -5.43 -14.40 10.78
C ALA A 201 -6.41 -14.20 11.94
N GLY A 202 -5.91 -13.99 13.16
CA GLY A 202 -6.69 -13.58 14.33
C GLY A 202 -6.66 -12.06 14.56
N ASN A 203 -7.23 -11.62 15.68
CA ASN A 203 -7.22 -10.22 16.11
C ASN A 203 -5.79 -9.70 16.30
N GLY A 204 -5.56 -8.45 15.93
CA GLY A 204 -4.24 -7.82 15.93
C GLY A 204 -3.41 -8.15 14.70
N THR A 205 -3.90 -8.93 13.72
CA THR A 205 -3.22 -9.06 12.41
C THR A 205 -3.64 -7.94 11.46
N TYR A 206 -2.73 -7.56 10.55
CA TYR A 206 -3.03 -6.66 9.43
C TYR A 206 -4.25 -7.12 8.62
N ILE A 207 -4.38 -8.42 8.40
CA ILE A 207 -5.49 -8.99 7.64
C ILE A 207 -6.81 -8.91 8.38
N HIS A 208 -6.81 -9.06 9.71
CA HIS A 208 -8.00 -8.80 10.50
C HIS A 208 -8.49 -7.37 10.30
N ASP A 209 -7.59 -6.39 10.37
CA ASP A 209 -7.94 -4.97 10.16
C ASP A 209 -8.54 -4.75 8.76
N ILE A 210 -7.90 -5.29 7.71
CA ILE A 210 -8.42 -5.21 6.34
C ILE A 210 -9.82 -5.83 6.19
N ILE A 211 -10.05 -7.03 6.77
CA ILE A 211 -11.36 -7.69 6.72
C ILE A 211 -12.44 -6.82 7.36
N GLU A 212 -12.16 -6.23 8.53
CA GLU A 212 -13.13 -5.41 9.24
C GLU A 212 -13.43 -4.09 8.50
N HIS A 213 -12.41 -3.47 7.89
CA HIS A 213 -12.54 -2.28 7.06
C HIS A 213 -13.25 -2.56 5.73
N ALA A 214 -13.15 -3.78 5.20
CA ALA A 214 -13.83 -4.20 3.98
C ALA A 214 -15.32 -4.56 4.18
N GLY A 215 -15.88 -4.34 5.38
CA GLY A 215 -17.24 -4.75 5.70
C GLY A 215 -17.39 -6.26 5.91
N GLY A 216 -16.30 -6.99 6.18
CA GLY A 216 -16.33 -8.36 6.64
C GLY A 216 -16.33 -8.46 8.17
N ARG A 217 -16.54 -9.67 8.67
CA ARG A 217 -16.33 -10.06 10.06
C ARG A 217 -15.35 -11.23 10.09
N ASN A 218 -14.18 -11.04 10.70
CA ASN A 218 -13.23 -12.13 10.85
C ASN A 218 -13.76 -13.17 11.85
N VAL A 219 -14.02 -14.40 11.40
CA VAL A 219 -14.57 -15.47 12.24
C VAL A 219 -13.60 -15.97 13.31
N PHE A 220 -12.30 -15.67 13.16
CA PHE A 220 -11.23 -16.00 14.11
C PHE A 220 -10.75 -14.79 14.92
N ALA A 221 -11.52 -13.70 14.99
CA ALA A 221 -11.20 -12.54 15.82
C ALA A 221 -11.12 -12.84 17.34
N ASP A 222 -11.59 -14.00 17.79
CA ASP A 222 -11.40 -14.49 19.16
C ASP A 222 -9.97 -15.01 19.44
N LYS A 223 -9.18 -15.28 18.39
CA LYS A 223 -7.77 -15.63 18.48
C LYS A 223 -6.90 -14.38 18.42
N GLY A 224 -5.72 -14.42 19.02
CA GLY A 224 -4.73 -13.35 18.92
C GLY A 224 -3.67 -13.65 17.87
N TRP A 225 -3.32 -12.63 17.08
CA TRP A 225 -2.29 -12.66 16.04
C TRP A 225 -2.49 -13.83 15.05
N TRP A 226 -1.41 -14.38 14.51
CA TRP A 226 -1.43 -15.62 13.76
C TRP A 226 -1.66 -16.81 14.70
N ALA A 227 -2.70 -17.59 14.45
CA ALA A 227 -3.06 -18.73 15.29
C ALA A 227 -3.22 -20.01 14.47
N SER A 228 -2.80 -21.14 15.04
CA SER A 228 -3.10 -22.45 14.48
C SER A 228 -4.45 -22.95 15.00
N VAL A 229 -5.28 -23.47 14.10
CA VAL A 229 -6.62 -24.01 14.39
C VAL A 229 -6.77 -25.40 13.78
N SER A 230 -7.78 -26.16 14.22
CA SER A 230 -8.11 -27.45 13.61
C SER A 230 -9.06 -27.29 12.43
N ASP A 231 -9.12 -28.31 11.57
CA ASP A 231 -10.06 -28.34 10.46
C ASP A 231 -11.51 -28.28 10.97
N GLU A 232 -11.82 -28.94 12.08
CA GLU A 232 -13.14 -28.91 12.72
C GLU A 232 -13.54 -27.50 13.17
N GLU A 233 -12.57 -26.70 13.63
CA GLU A 233 -12.84 -25.32 14.03
C GLU A 233 -13.18 -24.45 12.81
N LEU A 234 -12.49 -24.63 11.68
CA LEU A 234 -12.84 -23.95 10.42
C LEU A 234 -14.24 -24.34 9.93
N VAL A 235 -14.58 -25.63 10.01
CA VAL A 235 -15.91 -26.15 9.65
C VAL A 235 -16.99 -25.57 10.57
N GLU A 236 -16.74 -25.48 11.89
CA GLU A 236 -17.70 -24.92 12.85
C GLU A 236 -17.95 -23.43 12.63
N LYS A 237 -16.90 -22.66 12.29
CA LYS A 237 -17.03 -21.22 12.02
C LYS A 237 -17.84 -20.93 10.76
N ASP A 238 -17.81 -21.83 9.78
CA ASP A 238 -18.53 -21.79 8.51
C ASP A 238 -18.48 -20.39 7.86
N PRO A 239 -17.28 -19.93 7.45
CA PRO A 239 -17.13 -18.63 6.81
C PRO A 239 -17.79 -18.61 5.43
N GLU A 240 -18.42 -17.49 5.09
CA GLU A 240 -19.01 -17.25 3.76
C GLU A 240 -17.93 -17.01 2.70
N TYR A 241 -16.79 -16.44 3.12
CA TYR A 241 -15.63 -16.19 2.26
C TYR A 241 -14.34 -16.64 2.94
N ILE A 242 -13.46 -17.26 2.16
CA ILE A 242 -12.16 -17.75 2.61
C ILE A 242 -11.08 -17.13 1.73
N ILE A 243 -10.30 -16.22 2.30
CA ILE A 243 -9.19 -15.56 1.62
C ILE A 243 -7.96 -16.45 1.73
N VAL A 244 -7.28 -16.67 0.61
CA VAL A 244 -6.02 -17.41 0.54
C VAL A 244 -4.98 -16.64 -0.30
N PRO A 245 -3.70 -16.59 0.14
CA PRO A 245 -2.63 -16.15 -0.74
C PRO A 245 -2.47 -17.14 -1.90
N TYR A 246 -2.47 -16.65 -3.13
CA TYR A 246 -2.36 -17.46 -4.32
C TYR A 246 -1.49 -16.81 -5.40
N LYS A 247 -0.57 -17.61 -5.93
CA LYS A 247 0.22 -17.29 -7.12
C LYS A 247 0.50 -18.58 -7.86
N HIS A 248 0.50 -18.55 -9.19
CA HIS A 248 0.86 -19.73 -9.97
C HIS A 248 2.28 -20.21 -9.58
N GLY A 249 2.41 -21.50 -9.31
CA GLY A 249 3.60 -22.15 -8.74
C GLY A 249 3.68 -22.13 -7.20
N GLN A 250 2.67 -21.59 -6.50
CA GLN A 250 2.55 -21.57 -5.04
C GLN A 250 1.12 -21.94 -4.61
N GLU A 251 0.59 -23.07 -5.11
CA GLU A 251 -0.82 -23.43 -4.96
C GLU A 251 -1.17 -24.19 -3.67
N LEU A 252 -0.19 -24.58 -2.84
CA LEU A 252 -0.39 -25.48 -1.68
C LEU A 252 -1.57 -25.10 -0.78
N ILE A 253 -1.68 -23.82 -0.43
CA ILE A 253 -2.73 -23.31 0.48
C ILE A 253 -4.09 -23.38 -0.20
N TYR A 254 -4.17 -22.89 -1.45
CA TYR A 254 -5.38 -22.92 -2.25
C TYR A 254 -5.86 -24.35 -2.50
N GLU A 255 -4.98 -25.27 -2.91
CA GLU A 255 -5.32 -26.68 -3.13
C GLU A 255 -5.81 -27.37 -1.85
N GLY A 256 -5.18 -27.07 -0.70
CA GLY A 256 -5.62 -27.59 0.59
C GLY A 256 -7.06 -27.18 0.93
N ILE A 257 -7.38 -25.89 0.77
CA ILE A 257 -8.73 -25.38 1.02
C ILE A 257 -9.74 -25.86 -0.03
N MET A 258 -9.37 -25.89 -1.31
CA MET A 258 -10.25 -26.41 -2.36
C MET A 258 -10.59 -27.88 -2.15
N LYS A 259 -9.64 -28.70 -1.69
CA LYS A 259 -9.90 -30.09 -1.32
C LYS A 259 -10.95 -30.19 -0.21
N MET A 260 -10.86 -29.37 0.84
CA MET A 260 -11.88 -29.34 1.90
C MET A 260 -13.27 -28.95 1.35
N LYS A 261 -13.31 -28.01 0.38
CA LYS A 261 -14.55 -27.61 -0.31
C LYS A 261 -15.12 -28.74 -1.17
N GLU A 262 -14.29 -29.44 -1.93
CA GLU A 262 -14.69 -30.60 -2.75
C GLU A 262 -15.20 -31.78 -1.91
N GLU A 263 -14.63 -31.98 -0.71
CA GLU A 263 -15.08 -32.96 0.26
C GLU A 263 -16.37 -32.54 1.00
N GLY A 264 -16.86 -31.31 0.77
CA GLY A 264 -18.07 -30.77 1.38
C GLY A 264 -17.92 -30.38 2.85
N LEU A 265 -16.69 -30.15 3.32
CA LEU A 265 -16.41 -29.73 4.70
C LEU A 265 -16.66 -28.23 4.90
N ILE A 266 -16.44 -27.42 3.86
CA ILE A 266 -16.62 -25.98 3.85
C ILE A 266 -17.42 -25.54 2.62
N HIS A 267 -18.18 -24.45 2.74
CA HIS A 267 -19.10 -23.98 1.70
C HIS A 267 -18.73 -22.62 1.12
N GLY A 268 -17.97 -21.82 1.86
CA GLY A 268 -17.62 -20.44 1.50
C GLY A 268 -16.90 -20.30 0.16
N GLU A 269 -17.01 -19.12 -0.44
CA GLU A 269 -16.29 -18.76 -1.66
C GLU A 269 -14.80 -18.55 -1.36
N VAL A 270 -13.94 -19.19 -2.16
CA VAL A 270 -12.48 -19.12 -1.97
C VAL A 270 -11.93 -17.98 -2.80
N ILE A 271 -11.43 -16.94 -2.11
CA ILE A 271 -10.92 -15.71 -2.71
C ILE A 271 -9.39 -15.80 -2.77
N GLN A 272 -8.86 -15.72 -3.98
CA GLN A 272 -7.43 -15.72 -4.25
C GLN A 272 -6.90 -14.28 -4.25
N ILE A 273 -5.87 -14.00 -3.46
CA ILE A 273 -5.18 -12.71 -3.45
C ILE A 273 -3.69 -12.94 -3.66
N ASP A 274 -3.03 -12.07 -4.44
CA ASP A 274 -1.58 -12.20 -4.68
C ASP A 274 -0.83 -12.15 -3.33
N PRO A 275 0.05 -13.13 -3.02
CA PRO A 275 0.83 -13.17 -1.79
C PRO A 275 1.63 -11.89 -1.57
N ASP A 276 2.13 -11.26 -2.63
CA ASP A 276 2.88 -10.01 -2.55
C ASP A 276 1.99 -8.83 -2.16
N ILE A 277 0.68 -8.88 -2.39
CA ILE A 277 -0.28 -7.83 -1.98
C ILE A 277 -0.74 -8.08 -0.53
N ILE A 278 -1.18 -9.30 -0.21
CA ILE A 278 -1.77 -9.61 1.10
C ILE A 278 -0.74 -9.64 2.23
N SER A 279 0.51 -10.05 1.98
CA SER A 279 1.52 -10.25 3.03
C SER A 279 2.42 -9.04 3.31
N ARG A 280 2.20 -7.90 2.64
CA ARG A 280 3.09 -6.73 2.71
C ARG A 280 2.32 -5.49 3.17
N PRO A 281 2.29 -5.21 4.49
CA PRO A 281 1.71 -3.98 5.02
C PRO A 281 2.54 -2.79 4.51
N GLY A 282 1.97 -1.97 3.63
CA GLY A 282 2.71 -0.93 2.92
C GLY A 282 1.83 -0.11 1.98
N PRO A 283 2.40 0.66 1.04
CA PRO A 283 1.65 1.58 0.19
C PRO A 283 0.56 0.94 -0.68
N ARG A 284 0.58 -0.38 -0.86
CA ARG A 284 -0.48 -1.13 -1.56
C ARG A 284 -1.67 -1.52 -0.67
N VAL A 285 -1.75 -1.02 0.56
CA VAL A 285 -2.88 -1.25 1.49
C VAL A 285 -4.24 -0.91 0.89
N ALA A 286 -4.34 0.19 0.15
CA ALA A 286 -5.58 0.59 -0.52
C ALA A 286 -5.99 -0.37 -1.65
N LEU A 287 -5.01 -0.92 -2.37
CA LEU A 287 -5.25 -1.95 -3.39
C LEU A 287 -5.77 -3.24 -2.74
N LEU A 288 -5.13 -3.69 -1.64
CA LEU A 288 -5.59 -4.87 -0.92
C LEU A 288 -7.02 -4.70 -0.39
N LEU A 289 -7.34 -3.56 0.24
CA LEU A 289 -8.69 -3.30 0.73
C LEU A 289 -9.70 -3.37 -0.42
N GLU A 290 -9.37 -2.77 -1.56
CA GLU A 290 -10.23 -2.76 -2.72
C GLU A 290 -10.47 -4.17 -3.31
N GLU A 291 -9.44 -5.01 -3.40
CA GLU A 291 -9.58 -6.41 -3.82
C GLU A 291 -10.50 -7.18 -2.87
N VAL A 292 -10.37 -6.96 -1.57
CA VAL A 292 -11.23 -7.60 -0.56
C VAL A 292 -12.67 -7.07 -0.65
N VAL A 293 -12.90 -5.76 -0.78
CA VAL A 293 -14.26 -5.21 -0.97
C VAL A 293 -14.91 -5.73 -2.24
N LYS A 294 -14.17 -5.78 -3.35
CA LYS A 294 -14.66 -6.35 -4.61
C LYS A 294 -15.11 -7.79 -4.46
N ALA A 295 -14.39 -8.59 -3.68
CA ALA A 295 -14.68 -9.99 -3.45
C ALA A 295 -15.88 -10.21 -2.51
N LEU A 296 -15.94 -9.45 -1.40
CA LEU A 296 -16.96 -9.63 -0.36
C LEU A 296 -18.30 -8.98 -0.72
N HIS A 297 -18.27 -7.85 -1.43
CA HIS A 297 -19.45 -7.01 -1.74
C HIS A 297 -19.50 -6.67 -3.24
N PRO A 298 -19.68 -7.67 -4.13
CA PRO A 298 -19.74 -7.45 -5.57
C PRO A 298 -20.84 -6.44 -6.00
N GLU A 299 -21.93 -6.34 -5.24
CA GLU A 299 -23.01 -5.39 -5.41
C GLU A 299 -22.59 -3.94 -5.10
N ALA A 300 -21.77 -3.72 -4.07
CA ALA A 300 -21.19 -2.40 -3.80
C ALA A 300 -20.20 -2.04 -4.92
N TRP A 301 -19.29 -2.96 -5.24
CA TRP A 301 -18.31 -2.82 -6.31
C TRP A 301 -18.94 -2.53 -7.69
N SER A 302 -20.09 -3.15 -8.00
CA SER A 302 -20.84 -2.93 -9.26
C SER A 302 -21.30 -1.49 -9.48
N LYS A 303 -21.49 -0.71 -8.41
CA LYS A 303 -22.04 0.66 -8.46
C LYS A 303 -20.97 1.75 -8.51
N VAL A 304 -19.70 1.40 -8.40
CA VAL A 304 -18.60 2.35 -8.20
C VAL A 304 -18.22 3.13 -9.47
N TYR A 305 -18.59 2.64 -10.65
CA TYR A 305 -18.13 3.24 -11.89
C TYR A 305 -18.86 4.57 -12.11
N GLU A 306 -18.08 5.61 -12.39
CA GLU A 306 -18.62 6.96 -12.53
C GLU A 306 -19.04 7.20 -13.98
N VAL A 307 -20.26 7.72 -14.18
CA VAL A 307 -20.69 8.29 -15.45
C VAL A 307 -20.37 9.78 -15.42
N GLU A 308 -19.20 10.16 -15.93
CA GLU A 308 -18.73 11.55 -15.85
C GLU A 308 -19.49 12.48 -16.80
N ASN A 309 -19.95 11.96 -17.94
CA ASN A 309 -20.63 12.76 -18.94
C ASN A 309 -21.59 11.93 -19.79
N LEU A 310 -22.74 12.52 -20.14
CA LEU A 310 -23.72 11.96 -21.07
C LEU A 310 -23.94 12.96 -22.22
N ILE A 311 -23.49 12.58 -23.42
CA ILE A 311 -23.56 13.42 -24.62
C ILE A 311 -24.67 12.88 -25.50
N ALA A 312 -25.79 13.61 -25.55
CA ALA A 312 -26.96 13.27 -26.35
C ALA A 312 -27.36 14.43 -27.29
N PRO A 313 -27.85 14.14 -28.51
CA PRO A 313 -28.44 15.15 -29.37
C PRO A 313 -29.67 15.78 -28.71
N ARG A 314 -29.79 17.12 -28.78
CA ARG A 314 -30.92 17.85 -28.17
C ARG A 314 -32.23 17.78 -28.98
N ARG A 315 -32.16 17.35 -30.24
CA ARG A 315 -33.27 17.26 -31.18
C ARG A 315 -33.05 16.10 -32.13
N ALA A 316 -34.14 15.46 -32.52
CA ALA A 316 -34.18 14.35 -33.45
C ALA A 316 -35.51 14.37 -34.22
N ILE A 317 -35.54 13.70 -35.37
CA ILE A 317 -36.74 13.46 -36.17
C ILE A 317 -37.16 12.01 -35.97
N VAL A 318 -38.47 11.75 -35.98
CA VAL A 318 -38.99 10.37 -35.97
C VAL A 318 -38.39 9.58 -37.14
N GLY A 319 -37.78 8.43 -36.81
CA GLY A 319 -37.03 7.58 -37.74
C GLY A 319 -35.52 7.79 -37.70
N ASP A 320 -35.00 8.82 -37.01
CA ASP A 320 -33.56 9.02 -36.86
C ASP A 320 -32.95 7.94 -35.95
N LEU A 321 -31.76 7.45 -36.33
CA LEU A 321 -30.89 6.68 -35.45
C LEU A 321 -30.08 7.65 -34.58
N ILE A 322 -30.39 7.70 -33.29
CA ILE A 322 -29.72 8.55 -32.32
C ILE A 322 -28.59 7.79 -31.66
N THR A 323 -27.44 8.45 -31.53
CA THR A 323 -26.30 7.94 -30.76
C THR A 323 -26.11 8.81 -29.52
N ILE A 324 -26.16 8.19 -28.35
CA ILE A 324 -25.81 8.78 -27.07
C ILE A 324 -24.44 8.25 -26.66
N TYR A 325 -23.58 9.13 -26.17
CA TYR A 325 -22.27 8.74 -25.65
C TYR A 325 -22.25 8.90 -24.13
N ALA A 326 -21.74 7.91 -23.41
CA ALA A 326 -21.50 7.98 -21.98
C ALA A 326 -20.01 7.82 -21.71
N GLN A 327 -19.40 8.75 -20.98
CA GLN A 327 -18.02 8.64 -20.51
C GLN A 327 -18.05 7.92 -19.16
N ILE A 328 -17.41 6.75 -19.13
CA ILE A 328 -17.40 5.85 -17.96
C ILE A 328 -15.98 5.79 -17.41
N ARG A 329 -15.83 5.93 -16.10
CA ARG A 329 -14.55 5.88 -15.40
C ARG A 329 -14.56 4.80 -14.33
N ASN A 330 -13.45 4.08 -14.19
CA ASN A 330 -13.17 3.26 -13.01
C ASN A 330 -12.35 4.09 -11.99
N PRO A 331 -12.94 4.55 -10.88
CA PRO A 331 -12.21 5.31 -9.86
C PRO A 331 -11.32 4.40 -8.98
N GLY A 332 -11.46 3.08 -9.08
CA GLY A 332 -10.71 2.08 -8.33
C GLY A 332 -9.32 1.76 -8.89
N MET A 333 -8.55 1.04 -8.09
CA MET A 333 -7.24 0.45 -8.40
C MET A 333 -7.32 -0.92 -9.07
N VAL A 334 -8.45 -1.61 -9.00
CA VAL A 334 -8.65 -2.97 -9.52
C VAL A 334 -9.42 -2.91 -10.84
N ALA A 335 -8.91 -3.63 -11.85
CA ALA A 335 -9.60 -3.76 -13.13
C ALA A 335 -10.92 -4.54 -12.98
N GLY A 336 -11.91 -4.23 -13.82
CA GLY A 336 -13.17 -4.92 -13.79
C GLY A 336 -13.97 -4.77 -15.07
N GLU A 337 -14.75 -5.82 -15.34
CA GLU A 337 -15.80 -5.79 -16.35
C GLU A 337 -17.09 -5.24 -15.72
N LYS A 338 -17.79 -4.36 -16.46
CA LYS A 338 -19.04 -3.75 -16.04
C LYS A 338 -20.06 -3.70 -17.14
N LEU A 339 -21.29 -4.03 -16.78
CA LEU A 339 -22.47 -3.74 -17.57
C LEU A 339 -22.90 -2.30 -17.33
N VAL A 340 -22.91 -1.50 -18.40
CA VAL A 340 -23.43 -0.14 -18.41
C VAL A 340 -24.75 -0.15 -19.16
N GLU A 341 -25.81 0.31 -18.50
CA GLU A 341 -27.15 0.37 -19.06
C GLU A 341 -27.57 1.82 -19.28
N LEU A 342 -28.03 2.12 -20.49
CA LEU A 342 -28.74 3.35 -20.82
C LEU A 342 -30.22 3.03 -20.91
N SER A 343 -31.04 3.65 -20.06
CA SER A 343 -32.50 3.59 -20.17
C SER A 343 -32.97 4.78 -21.00
N VAL A 344 -33.86 4.53 -21.96
CA VAL A 344 -34.53 5.56 -22.77
C VAL A 344 -36.02 5.24 -22.77
N ASP A 345 -36.85 6.09 -22.15
CA ASP A 345 -38.31 5.87 -22.03
C ASP A 345 -38.70 4.49 -21.44
N GLY A 346 -37.82 3.89 -20.62
CA GLY A 346 -38.01 2.57 -19.99
C GLY A 346 -37.49 1.38 -20.81
N GLU A 347 -36.93 1.60 -21.99
CA GLU A 347 -36.17 0.59 -22.73
C GLU A 347 -34.68 0.66 -22.38
N ASN A 348 -34.09 -0.48 -22.01
CA ASN A 348 -32.69 -0.54 -21.59
C ASN A 348 -31.80 -1.05 -22.73
N ILE A 349 -30.74 -0.30 -23.02
CA ILE A 349 -29.66 -0.68 -23.93
C ILE A 349 -28.41 -0.88 -23.09
N SER A 350 -27.89 -2.10 -23.08
CA SER A 350 -26.73 -2.44 -22.26
C SER A 350 -25.48 -2.68 -23.10
N LYS A 351 -24.34 -2.30 -22.55
CA LYS A 351 -23.01 -2.59 -23.10
C LYS A 351 -22.06 -2.95 -21.97
N THR A 352 -21.19 -3.91 -22.25
CA THR A 352 -20.14 -4.29 -21.32
C THR A 352 -18.85 -3.54 -21.62
N VAL A 353 -18.17 -3.06 -20.58
CA VAL A 353 -16.87 -2.41 -20.67
C VAL A 353 -15.92 -2.99 -19.64
N GLU A 354 -14.68 -3.25 -20.05
CA GLU A 354 -13.58 -3.57 -19.15
C GLU A 354 -12.67 -2.36 -19.02
N LEU A 355 -12.48 -1.88 -17.79
CA LEU A 355 -11.63 -0.74 -17.46
C LEU A 355 -10.57 -1.12 -16.43
N GLY A 356 -9.33 -0.73 -16.71
CA GLY A 356 -8.23 -0.77 -15.76
C GLY A 356 -8.33 0.32 -14.68
N SER A 357 -7.33 0.36 -13.80
CA SER A 357 -7.22 1.37 -12.74
C SER A 357 -7.21 2.79 -13.30
N GLY A 358 -8.14 3.63 -12.86
CA GLY A 358 -8.26 5.02 -13.33
C GLY A 358 -8.59 5.18 -14.82
N GLU A 359 -8.88 4.10 -15.55
CA GLU A 359 -9.18 4.16 -16.98
C GLU A 359 -10.56 4.78 -17.22
N GLU A 360 -10.65 5.57 -18.30
CA GLU A 360 -11.89 6.13 -18.81
C GLU A 360 -12.16 5.61 -20.22
N ARG A 361 -13.43 5.33 -20.54
CA ARG A 361 -13.85 4.97 -21.89
C ARG A 361 -15.17 5.61 -22.27
N LEU A 362 -15.24 6.07 -23.52
CA LEU A 362 -16.47 6.57 -24.11
C LEU A 362 -17.25 5.40 -24.73
N LEU A 363 -18.42 5.11 -24.17
CA LEU A 363 -19.37 4.13 -24.72
C LEU A 363 -20.41 4.83 -25.57
N ASN A 364 -20.86 4.17 -26.64
CA ASN A 364 -21.94 4.66 -27.48
C ASN A 364 -23.17 3.74 -27.41
N PHE A 365 -24.35 4.33 -27.35
CA PHE A 365 -25.63 3.64 -27.31
C PHE A 365 -26.49 4.18 -28.44
N THR A 366 -27.17 3.30 -29.16
CA THR A 366 -27.94 3.70 -30.35
C THR A 366 -29.37 3.23 -30.27
N PHE A 367 -30.31 4.11 -30.54
CA PHE A 367 -31.74 3.79 -30.61
C PHE A 367 -32.43 4.60 -31.72
N VAL A 368 -33.60 4.14 -32.15
CA VAL A 368 -34.40 4.80 -33.19
C VAL A 368 -35.51 5.63 -32.54
N VAL A 369 -35.72 6.85 -33.01
CA VAL A 369 -36.81 7.71 -32.52
C VAL A 369 -38.14 7.23 -33.09
N GLU A 370 -38.94 6.55 -32.28
CA GLU A 370 -40.21 5.96 -32.72
C GLU A 370 -41.41 6.92 -32.68
N ARG A 371 -41.37 7.97 -31.83
CA ARG A 371 -42.50 8.88 -31.62
C ARG A 371 -42.05 10.33 -31.45
N LYS A 372 -42.97 11.25 -31.72
CA LYS A 372 -42.77 12.66 -31.36
C LYS A 372 -42.96 12.82 -29.86
N GLY A 373 -42.00 13.43 -29.18
CA GLY A 373 -42.06 13.69 -27.75
C GLY A 373 -40.71 14.02 -27.16
N THR A 374 -40.68 14.17 -25.84
CA THR A 374 -39.45 14.15 -25.05
C THR A 374 -39.14 12.70 -24.71
N TYR A 375 -37.87 12.33 -24.84
CA TYR A 375 -37.34 11.05 -24.38
C TYR A 375 -36.57 11.33 -23.08
N GLU A 376 -36.83 10.56 -22.04
CA GLU A 376 -36.10 10.61 -20.76
C GLU A 376 -35.05 9.52 -20.64
#